data_AF-A0A7C8E8T2-F1
#
_entry.id   AF-A0A7C8E8T2-F1
#
_cell.length_a   1.000
_cell.length_b   1.000
_cell.length_c   1.000
_cell.angle_alpha   90.00
_cell.angle_beta   90.00
_cell.angle_gamma   90.00
#
_symmetry.space_group_name_H-M   'P 1'
#
loop_
_entity.id
_entity.type
_entity.pdbx_description
1 polymer ?
#
loop_
_entity_poly.entity_id
_entity_poly.type
_entity_poly.pdbx_seq_one_letter_code
_entity_poly.pdbx_strand_id
1 'polypeptide(L)'
;NVLGFRPCVGMVGGRIYFRGPHKGYSKPDAKLIPIEDGDWQWLAENIKTYLTAIGKTDLYTQIANREEWQLLEARGPLEKYAKPRRSMQAFHEGVWDPELGRGGLIGDLVDFERTQIPLITTGFLRRYVPVWENRKFAAPCEVSCPTGMPVHERWRLIREGRADEAVDLALAYTPFPASVCGYLCPNLCMQGCTRQTARMIPVDVTQLGKASLRAKLPELPPLTGKRIAVIGGGPSGISVAWQLRRQGHEAIIYDMRPELGGKISAMIPRSRIPDEIVEAELARVREALPYVNLRQRLEKSDIEELREGFDFIVIASGAQRPRFLPIPGKEKMVPALEFLRMCKAGEAKVGKRVLVIGAGNVGCDAAAEAHRLGAEEITLIDIQEPLSFGKERKEAEAAGAKFRWPCFSKAVTEEGLELTTGEVIPADTIIISVGDVPELDFLPESVETERGFIKVNEHYQTSDPKIFAIGDTVRLGLLTDAIGAGRKAAGKIGDILSGKEVQVCPSRSMIDYTRVKLEYFDPRLSVFDGIESCASQCSSCGTCRDCGICETICPESAISRQSPANGVEYEMVVDPEKCIGCGFCAGACPCGVWDLVENESIE
;
A
#
# COMPACT_ATOMS: atom_id res chain seq x y z
N ASN A 1 2.27 -36.84 89.44
CA ASN A 1 3.08 -36.29 88.34
C ASN A 1 3.23 -34.78 88.54
N VAL A 2 4.25 -34.32 89.29
CA VAL A 2 4.36 -32.92 89.76
C VAL A 2 5.05 -32.00 88.73
N LEU A 3 5.78 -32.57 87.77
CA LEU A 3 6.52 -31.84 86.72
C LEU A 3 5.84 -31.93 85.32
N GLY A 4 4.58 -32.36 85.25
CA GLY A 4 3.84 -32.51 83.98
C GLY A 4 4.20 -33.75 83.16
N PHE A 5 3.59 -33.91 81.97
CA PHE A 5 3.80 -35.07 81.08
C PHE A 5 5.21 -35.14 80.47
N ARG A 6 6.01 -34.07 80.59
CA ARG A 6 7.40 -33.99 80.16
C ARG A 6 8.19 -33.30 81.27
N PRO A 7 8.88 -34.04 82.17
CA PRO A 7 9.58 -33.45 83.31
C PRO A 7 10.89 -32.80 82.84
N CYS A 8 10.79 -31.66 82.15
CA CYS A 8 11.92 -30.88 81.69
C CYS A 8 11.90 -29.44 82.23
N VAL A 9 13.08 -28.89 82.50
CA VAL A 9 13.31 -27.54 83.01
C VAL A 9 14.34 -26.86 82.11
N GLY A 10 14.12 -25.59 81.74
CA GLY A 10 15.07 -24.79 80.97
C GLY A 10 14.59 -24.46 79.56
N MET A 11 14.67 -23.16 79.21
CA MET A 11 14.52 -22.67 77.85
C MET A 11 15.21 -21.30 77.70
N VAL A 12 16.42 -21.16 78.24
CA VAL A 12 17.29 -19.99 78.03
C VAL A 12 18.71 -20.51 77.79
N GLY A 13 19.36 -20.07 76.70
CA GLY A 13 20.71 -20.49 76.34
C GLY A 13 20.84 -21.86 75.63
N GLY A 14 19.74 -22.44 75.14
CA GLY A 14 19.79 -23.69 74.37
C GLY A 14 20.02 -24.96 75.21
N ARG A 15 19.83 -24.87 76.53
CA ARG A 15 19.97 -25.98 77.49
C ARG A 15 18.62 -26.46 78.00
N ILE A 16 18.44 -27.77 78.07
CA ILE A 16 17.24 -28.44 78.58
C ILE A 16 17.65 -29.51 79.60
N TYR A 17 17.28 -29.31 80.85
CA TYR A 17 17.37 -30.31 81.91
C TYR A 17 16.13 -31.21 81.85
N PHE A 18 16.30 -32.51 81.95
CA PHE A 18 15.17 -33.43 81.97
C PHE A 18 15.44 -34.63 82.89
N ARG A 19 14.37 -35.20 83.45
CA ARG A 19 14.44 -36.34 84.37
C ARG A 19 13.79 -37.58 83.74
N GLY A 20 14.47 -38.72 83.80
CA GLY A 20 13.96 -40.01 83.32
C GLY A 20 14.32 -40.36 81.86
N PRO A 21 13.79 -41.47 81.32
CA PRO A 21 14.19 -42.01 80.02
C PRO A 21 13.70 -41.15 78.86
N HIS A 22 14.48 -41.10 77.77
CA HIS A 22 14.13 -40.40 76.53
C HIS A 22 14.03 -41.36 75.34
N LYS A 23 13.17 -41.07 74.35
CA LYS A 23 13.07 -41.86 73.10
C LYS A 23 14.14 -41.51 72.05
N GLY A 24 14.93 -40.46 72.30
CA GLY A 24 15.98 -39.97 71.40
C GLY A 24 15.94 -38.45 71.29
N TYR A 25 17.00 -37.87 70.75
CA TYR A 25 17.10 -36.44 70.44
C TYR A 25 17.77 -36.27 69.06
N SER A 26 17.62 -35.09 68.45
CA SER A 26 18.32 -34.78 67.19
C SER A 26 19.83 -34.74 67.43
N LYS A 27 20.55 -35.81 67.06
CA LYS A 27 22.02 -35.87 67.16
C LYS A 27 22.73 -34.74 66.37
N PRO A 28 22.20 -34.30 65.21
CA PRO A 28 22.74 -33.14 64.49
C PRO A 28 22.65 -31.82 65.24
N ASP A 29 21.57 -31.61 66.01
CA ASP A 29 21.23 -30.31 66.57
C ASP A 29 21.51 -30.19 68.08
N ALA A 30 21.62 -31.30 68.80
CA ALA A 30 21.83 -31.32 70.24
C ALA A 30 22.86 -32.38 70.67
N LYS A 31 23.43 -32.19 71.86
CA LYS A 31 24.35 -33.12 72.52
C LYS A 31 23.94 -33.30 73.99
N LEU A 32 24.04 -34.53 74.47
CA LEU A 32 23.92 -34.81 75.91
C LEU A 32 25.23 -34.42 76.58
N ILE A 33 25.18 -33.59 77.62
CA ILE A 33 26.35 -33.18 78.40
C ILE A 33 26.16 -33.56 79.87
N PRO A 34 27.24 -33.83 80.62
CA PRO A 34 27.15 -34.00 82.06
C PRO A 34 26.66 -32.70 82.71
N ILE A 35 25.87 -32.83 83.78
CA ILE A 35 25.45 -31.68 84.57
C ILE A 35 26.63 -31.30 85.47
N GLU A 36 27.23 -30.13 85.27
CA GLU A 36 28.32 -29.60 86.12
C GLU A 36 27.77 -28.97 87.41
N ASP A 37 28.65 -28.61 88.35
CA ASP A 37 28.24 -28.13 89.67
C ASP A 37 27.43 -26.83 89.61
N GLY A 38 27.80 -25.91 88.71
CA GLY A 38 27.07 -24.66 88.50
C GLY A 38 25.68 -24.89 87.89
N ASP A 39 25.57 -25.80 86.93
CA ASP A 39 24.30 -26.18 86.30
C ASP A 39 23.38 -26.87 87.31
N TRP A 40 23.93 -27.74 88.17
CA TRP A 40 23.19 -28.38 89.23
C TRP A 40 22.72 -27.40 90.30
N GLN A 41 23.57 -26.47 90.73
CA GLN A 41 23.20 -25.44 91.70
C GLN A 41 22.05 -24.59 91.18
N TRP A 42 22.13 -24.14 89.92
CA TRP A 42 21.05 -23.41 89.28
C TRP A 42 19.75 -24.23 89.25
N LEU A 43 19.82 -25.50 88.81
CA LEU A 43 18.64 -26.35 88.73
C LEU A 43 18.02 -26.61 90.11
N ALA A 44 18.83 -26.90 91.12
CA ALA A 44 18.38 -27.15 92.48
C ALA A 44 17.71 -25.92 93.12
N GLU A 45 18.31 -24.73 92.99
CA GLU A 45 17.72 -23.47 93.47
C GLU A 45 16.38 -23.18 92.79
N ASN A 46 16.29 -23.40 91.48
CA ASN A 46 15.07 -23.18 90.71
C ASN A 46 13.99 -24.23 91.00
N ILE A 47 14.35 -25.49 91.24
CA ILE A 47 13.43 -26.53 91.73
C ILE A 47 12.87 -26.14 93.08
N LYS A 48 13.71 -25.64 94.00
CA LYS A 48 13.27 -25.17 95.33
C LYS A 48 12.27 -24.02 95.21
N THR A 49 12.57 -23.07 94.34
CA THR A 49 11.70 -21.91 94.05
C THR A 49 10.36 -22.37 93.48
N TYR A 50 10.38 -23.27 92.47
CA TYR A 50 9.18 -23.83 91.86
C TYR A 50 8.32 -24.60 92.86
N LEU A 51 8.91 -25.50 93.66
CA LEU A 51 8.20 -26.28 94.66
C LEU A 51 7.58 -25.40 95.76
N THR A 52 8.25 -24.32 96.13
CA THR A 52 7.70 -23.31 97.05
C THR A 52 6.48 -22.63 96.44
N ALA A 53 6.56 -22.21 95.17
CA ALA A 53 5.47 -21.53 94.48
C ALA A 53 4.21 -22.40 94.32
N ILE A 54 4.35 -23.72 94.22
CA ILE A 54 3.23 -24.67 94.15
C ILE A 54 2.83 -25.27 95.50
N GLY A 55 3.42 -24.80 96.60
CA GLY A 55 3.10 -25.27 97.97
C GLY A 55 3.49 -26.72 98.26
N LYS A 56 4.51 -27.26 97.58
CA LYS A 56 4.95 -28.67 97.70
C LYS A 56 6.43 -28.79 98.04
N THR A 57 6.87 -28.07 99.07
CA THR A 57 8.28 -28.05 99.52
C THR A 57 8.80 -29.42 99.97
N ASP A 58 7.93 -30.29 100.47
CA ASP A 58 8.29 -31.63 100.97
C ASP A 58 8.85 -32.55 99.88
N LEU A 59 8.60 -32.24 98.61
CA LEU A 59 9.09 -33.01 97.47
C LEU A 59 10.51 -32.64 97.06
N TYR A 60 11.10 -31.62 97.67
CA TYR A 60 12.43 -31.13 97.26
C TYR A 60 13.50 -32.22 97.37
N THR A 61 13.54 -32.93 98.49
CA THR A 61 14.49 -34.04 98.72
C THR A 61 14.28 -35.23 97.78
N GLN A 62 13.07 -35.40 97.23
CA GLN A 62 12.78 -36.47 96.26
C GLN A 62 13.10 -36.09 94.80
N ILE A 63 13.09 -34.80 94.47
CA ILE A 63 13.26 -34.32 93.09
C ILE A 63 14.68 -33.79 92.85
N ALA A 64 15.31 -33.21 93.87
CA ALA A 64 16.67 -32.68 93.80
C ALA A 64 17.73 -33.80 93.99
N ASN A 65 17.64 -34.86 93.17
CA ASN A 65 18.67 -35.90 93.06
C ASN A 65 19.41 -35.77 91.73
N ARG A 66 20.68 -35.36 91.74
CA ARG A 66 21.48 -35.07 90.54
C ARG A 66 21.57 -36.24 89.58
N GLU A 67 21.67 -37.47 90.09
CA GLU A 67 21.87 -38.68 89.29
C GLU A 67 20.65 -39.02 88.41
N GLU A 68 19.48 -38.47 88.72
CA GLU A 68 18.26 -38.72 87.95
C GLU A 68 18.01 -37.68 86.86
N TRP A 69 18.81 -36.60 86.84
CA TRP A 69 18.70 -35.52 85.86
C TRP A 69 19.75 -35.66 84.77
N GLN A 70 19.36 -35.28 83.56
CA GLN A 70 20.19 -35.25 82.36
C GLN A 70 20.08 -33.87 81.71
N LEU A 71 21.11 -33.45 80.97
CA LEU A 71 21.17 -32.15 80.32
C LEU A 71 21.43 -32.32 78.81
N LEU A 72 20.53 -31.74 78.01
CA LEU A 72 20.73 -31.54 76.58
C LEU A 72 21.14 -30.11 76.32
N GLU A 73 22.18 -29.94 75.51
CA GLU A 73 22.63 -28.64 75.01
C GLU A 73 22.52 -28.60 73.49
N ALA A 74 22.01 -27.49 72.96
CA ALA A 74 22.02 -27.21 71.53
C ALA A 74 23.46 -27.07 71.03
N ARG A 75 23.79 -27.78 69.95
CA ARG A 75 25.09 -27.67 69.28
C ARG A 75 25.26 -26.27 68.70
N GLY A 76 26.45 -25.69 68.88
CA GLY A 76 26.81 -24.41 68.26
C GLY A 76 26.85 -24.51 66.72
N PRO A 77 26.82 -23.40 65.97
CA PRO A 77 26.82 -23.41 64.50
C PRO A 77 27.94 -24.23 63.86
N LEU A 78 29.13 -24.27 64.49
CA LEU A 78 30.29 -25.05 64.02
C LEU A 78 30.25 -26.53 64.44
N GLU A 79 29.40 -26.89 65.41
CA GLU A 79 29.26 -28.25 65.93
C GLU A 79 28.12 -29.03 65.25
N LYS A 80 27.27 -28.35 64.47
CA LYS A 80 26.15 -28.96 63.76
C LYS A 80 26.66 -29.81 62.61
N TYR A 81 26.21 -31.04 62.53
CA TYR A 81 26.53 -31.92 61.41
C TYR A 81 25.82 -31.43 60.14
N ALA A 82 26.58 -31.19 59.07
CA ALA A 82 26.03 -30.85 57.77
C ALA A 82 25.19 -32.02 57.26
N LYS A 83 23.87 -31.82 57.11
CA LYS A 83 23.05 -32.79 56.37
C LYS A 83 23.44 -32.74 54.89
N PRO A 84 23.56 -33.89 54.21
CA PRO A 84 23.59 -33.89 52.74
C PRO A 84 22.34 -33.17 52.24
N ARG A 85 22.53 -32.09 51.48
CA ARG A 85 21.41 -31.46 50.77
C ARG A 85 20.96 -32.44 49.69
N ARG A 86 19.67 -32.76 49.65
CA ARG A 86 19.09 -33.49 48.51
C ARG A 86 19.36 -32.68 47.24
N SER A 87 19.73 -33.34 46.15
CA SER A 87 19.74 -32.69 44.85
C SER A 87 18.31 -32.28 44.48
N MET A 88 18.16 -31.25 43.65
CA MET A 88 16.84 -30.87 43.15
C MET A 88 16.16 -32.04 42.41
N GLN A 89 16.93 -32.89 41.74
CA GLN A 89 16.43 -34.11 41.11
C GLN A 89 15.87 -35.09 42.15
N ALA A 90 16.62 -35.40 43.22
CA ALA A 90 16.15 -36.30 44.27
C ALA A 90 14.95 -35.74 45.06
N PHE A 91 14.83 -34.40 45.13
CA PHE A 91 13.64 -33.75 45.67
C PHE A 91 12.45 -33.87 44.72
N HIS A 92 12.66 -33.68 43.41
CA HIS A 92 11.62 -33.85 42.40
C HIS A 92 11.05 -35.27 42.43
N GLU A 93 11.92 -36.28 42.32
CA GLU A 93 11.52 -37.69 42.25
C GLU A 93 10.95 -38.20 43.59
N GLY A 94 11.53 -37.77 44.71
CA GLY A 94 11.23 -38.33 46.04
C GLY A 94 10.20 -37.55 46.86
N VAL A 95 9.75 -36.38 46.40
CA VAL A 95 8.78 -35.53 47.11
C VAL A 95 7.80 -34.89 46.11
N TRP A 96 8.30 -34.17 45.12
CA TRP A 96 7.45 -33.34 44.24
C TRP A 96 6.50 -34.16 43.37
N ASP A 97 7.03 -35.10 42.57
CA ASP A 97 6.22 -35.91 41.64
C ASP A 97 5.23 -36.83 42.38
N PRO A 98 5.58 -37.45 43.54
CA PRO A 98 4.61 -38.19 44.35
C PRO A 98 3.50 -37.34 44.96
N GLU A 99 3.78 -36.09 45.36
CA GLU A 99 2.79 -35.22 46.01
C GLU A 99 1.91 -34.48 45.00
N LEU A 100 2.46 -34.07 43.86
CA LEU A 100 1.79 -33.18 42.91
C LEU A 100 1.53 -33.82 41.53
N GLY A 101 1.98 -35.05 41.31
CA GLY A 101 1.98 -35.70 39.99
C GLY A 101 3.22 -35.33 39.16
N ARG A 102 3.52 -36.13 38.13
CA ARG A 102 4.67 -35.92 37.25
C ARG A 102 4.56 -34.56 36.56
N GLY A 103 5.48 -33.64 36.84
CA GLY A 103 5.40 -32.26 36.35
C GLY A 103 4.68 -31.28 37.31
N GLY A 104 4.31 -31.70 38.51
CA GLY A 104 3.67 -30.83 39.50
C GLY A 104 2.21 -30.47 39.17
N LEU A 105 1.73 -29.40 39.81
CA LEU A 105 0.31 -29.00 39.84
C LEU A 105 -0.39 -28.83 38.48
N ILE A 106 0.37 -28.56 37.42
CA ILE A 106 -0.12 -28.40 36.04
C ILE A 106 0.61 -29.35 35.07
N GLY A 107 1.21 -30.43 35.57
CA GLY A 107 1.99 -31.36 34.77
C GLY A 107 1.20 -32.05 33.67
N ASP A 108 -0.12 -32.19 33.86
CA ASP A 108 -1.11 -32.69 32.93
C ASP A 108 -1.49 -31.70 31.82
N LEU A 109 -1.19 -30.41 31.99
CA LEU A 109 -1.47 -29.35 31.02
C LEU A 109 -0.24 -28.98 30.18
N VAL A 110 0.89 -29.66 30.37
CA VAL A 110 2.18 -29.31 29.76
C VAL A 110 2.72 -30.50 28.96
N ASP A 111 2.49 -30.48 27.65
CA ASP A 111 2.97 -31.52 26.71
C ASP A 111 4.38 -31.26 26.17
N PHE A 112 5.01 -30.12 26.50
CA PHE A 112 6.35 -29.78 26.05
C PHE A 112 7.43 -30.11 27.08
N GLU A 113 8.62 -30.47 26.59
CA GLU A 113 9.77 -30.80 27.42
C GLU A 113 10.18 -29.59 28.26
N ARG A 114 10.29 -29.76 29.59
CA ARG A 114 10.69 -28.69 30.52
C ARG A 114 12.20 -28.48 30.52
N THR A 115 12.75 -28.23 29.34
CA THR A 115 14.13 -27.82 29.17
C THR A 115 14.31 -26.37 29.59
N GLN A 116 15.55 -25.98 29.87
CA GLN A 116 15.87 -24.58 30.13
C GLN A 116 15.53 -23.73 28.90
N ILE A 117 14.65 -22.74 29.07
CA ILE A 117 14.34 -21.77 28.02
C ILE A 117 15.56 -20.85 27.86
N PRO A 118 16.12 -20.70 26.65
CA PRO A 118 17.23 -19.79 26.42
C PRO A 118 16.80 -18.33 26.62
N LEU A 119 17.73 -17.48 27.07
CA LEU A 119 17.46 -16.05 27.27
C LEU A 119 17.05 -15.35 25.96
N ILE A 120 17.66 -15.76 24.85
CA ILE A 120 17.33 -15.33 23.50
C ILE A 120 16.59 -16.49 22.85
N THR A 121 15.31 -16.30 22.58
CA THR A 121 14.46 -17.36 22.03
C THR A 121 14.42 -17.32 20.50
N THR A 122 14.40 -18.49 19.89
CA THR A 122 14.24 -18.72 18.45
C THR A 122 13.11 -19.71 18.20
N GLY A 123 12.87 -20.09 16.94
CA GLY A 123 11.86 -21.09 16.57
C GLY A 123 10.46 -20.67 17.02
N PHE A 124 9.76 -21.59 17.70
CA PHE A 124 8.43 -21.34 18.26
C PHE A 124 8.46 -20.52 19.56
N LEU A 125 9.62 -20.39 20.22
CA LEU A 125 9.75 -19.67 21.50
C LEU A 125 9.90 -18.14 21.33
N ARG A 126 10.14 -17.64 20.11
CA ARG A 126 10.18 -16.20 19.85
C ARG A 126 8.77 -15.63 19.77
N ARG A 127 8.63 -14.34 20.11
CA ARG A 127 7.34 -13.64 20.10
C ARG A 127 6.85 -13.26 18.71
N TYR A 128 7.78 -12.93 17.81
CA TYR A 128 7.45 -12.38 16.49
C TYR A 128 8.22 -13.08 15.37
N VAL A 129 7.63 -13.14 14.18
CA VAL A 129 8.20 -13.70 12.95
C VAL A 129 8.23 -12.61 11.88
N PRO A 130 9.39 -12.31 11.27
CA PRO A 130 9.43 -11.45 10.11
C PRO A 130 8.86 -12.19 8.89
N VAL A 131 7.97 -11.54 8.16
CA VAL A 131 7.34 -12.08 6.94
C VAL A 131 7.69 -11.23 5.73
N TRP A 132 8.04 -11.88 4.63
CA TRP A 132 8.44 -11.24 3.39
C TRP A 132 7.22 -11.02 2.48
N GLU A 133 6.57 -9.88 2.65
CA GLU A 133 5.35 -9.48 1.93
C GLU A 133 5.64 -8.84 0.57
N ASN A 134 6.59 -9.41 -0.18
CA ASN A 134 6.97 -8.91 -1.49
C ASN A 134 5.79 -8.93 -2.47
N ARG A 135 5.50 -7.80 -3.12
CA ARG A 135 4.39 -7.61 -4.06
C ARG A 135 2.99 -7.85 -3.48
N LYS A 136 2.85 -8.03 -2.15
CA LYS A 136 1.56 -8.14 -1.46
C LYS A 136 0.72 -6.88 -1.63
N PHE A 137 1.36 -5.72 -1.59
CA PHE A 137 0.73 -4.40 -1.75
C PHE A 137 1.07 -3.76 -3.09
N ALA A 138 0.18 -2.90 -3.58
CA ALA A 138 0.45 -2.06 -4.73
C ALA A 138 1.27 -0.82 -4.32
N ALA A 139 2.19 -0.40 -5.18
CA ALA A 139 2.92 0.84 -4.97
C ALA A 139 1.97 2.05 -5.11
N PRO A 140 2.18 3.16 -4.38
CA PRO A 140 1.32 4.33 -4.50
C PRO A 140 1.23 4.89 -5.92
N CYS A 141 2.36 4.91 -6.64
CA CYS A 141 2.41 5.31 -8.04
C CYS A 141 1.60 4.43 -9.01
N GLU A 142 1.40 3.14 -8.68
CA GLU A 142 0.56 2.21 -9.44
C GLU A 142 -0.92 2.49 -9.19
N VAL A 143 -1.29 2.67 -7.91
CA VAL A 143 -2.67 2.97 -7.49
C VAL A 143 -3.14 4.32 -8.01
N SER A 144 -2.28 5.34 -7.97
CA SER A 144 -2.60 6.68 -8.51
C SER A 144 -2.66 6.73 -10.03
N CYS A 145 -2.15 5.72 -10.74
CA CYS A 145 -2.20 5.69 -12.20
C CYS A 145 -3.56 5.15 -12.66
N PRO A 146 -4.39 5.91 -13.41
CA PRO A 146 -5.69 5.40 -13.85
C PRO A 146 -5.62 4.16 -14.76
N THR A 147 -4.48 3.96 -15.43
CA THR A 147 -4.22 2.76 -16.24
C THR A 147 -3.75 1.55 -15.40
N GLY A 148 -3.40 1.76 -14.12
CA GLY A 148 -2.88 0.75 -13.21
C GLY A 148 -1.45 0.30 -13.54
N MET A 149 -0.65 1.16 -14.16
CA MET A 149 0.71 0.82 -14.59
C MET A 149 1.69 0.73 -13.40
N PRO A 150 2.45 -0.37 -13.24
CA PRO A 150 3.40 -0.53 -12.16
C PRO A 150 4.69 0.25 -12.48
N VAL A 151 4.65 1.56 -12.25
CA VAL A 151 5.78 2.46 -12.53
C VAL A 151 7.07 2.02 -11.82
N HIS A 152 6.95 1.55 -10.57
CA HIS A 152 8.08 1.07 -9.78
C HIS A 152 8.76 -0.19 -10.38
N GLU A 153 8.02 -1.08 -11.04
CA GLU A 153 8.58 -2.23 -11.76
C GLU A 153 9.38 -1.80 -12.99
N ARG A 154 8.92 -0.74 -13.69
CA ARG A 154 9.71 -0.16 -14.79
C ARG A 154 11.04 0.38 -14.27
N TRP A 155 11.04 1.07 -13.12
CA TRP A 155 12.29 1.52 -12.49
C TRP A 155 13.17 0.36 -12.00
N ARG A 156 12.58 -0.78 -11.59
CA ARG A 156 13.34 -2.00 -11.29
C ARG A 156 14.08 -2.51 -12.51
N LEU A 157 13.40 -2.63 -13.65
CA LEU A 157 14.02 -3.05 -14.91
C LEU A 157 15.18 -2.13 -15.31
N ILE A 158 15.03 -0.80 -15.14
CA ILE A 158 16.14 0.14 -15.39
C ILE A 158 17.34 -0.13 -14.47
N ARG A 159 17.12 -0.36 -13.17
CA ARG A 159 18.21 -0.69 -12.23
C ARG A 159 18.91 -2.01 -12.57
N GLU A 160 18.21 -2.95 -13.20
CA GLU A 160 18.75 -4.22 -13.68
C GLU A 160 19.46 -4.10 -15.05
N GLY A 161 19.57 -2.89 -15.61
CA GLY A 161 20.15 -2.65 -16.93
C GLY A 161 19.22 -3.02 -18.10
N ARG A 162 17.95 -3.33 -17.83
CA ARG A 162 16.94 -3.80 -18.78
C ARG A 162 16.05 -2.65 -19.26
N ALA A 163 16.68 -1.60 -19.79
CA ALA A 163 16.00 -0.35 -20.11
C ALA A 163 15.00 -0.46 -21.28
N ASP A 164 15.23 -1.38 -22.21
CA ASP A 164 14.29 -1.65 -23.30
C ASP A 164 13.02 -2.34 -22.78
N GLU A 165 13.18 -3.34 -21.91
CA GLU A 165 12.04 -4.01 -21.27
C GLU A 165 11.23 -3.05 -20.38
N ALA A 166 11.90 -2.09 -19.74
CA ALA A 166 11.24 -1.06 -18.93
C ALA A 166 10.31 -0.14 -19.73
N VAL A 167 10.69 0.17 -20.98
CA VAL A 167 9.85 0.96 -21.89
C VAL A 167 8.77 0.10 -22.54
N ASP A 168 9.11 -1.13 -22.94
CA ASP A 168 8.17 -2.08 -23.54
C ASP A 168 7.06 -2.48 -22.56
N LEU A 169 7.35 -2.59 -21.26
CA LEU A 169 6.36 -2.89 -20.23
C LEU A 169 5.17 -1.92 -20.26
N ALA A 170 5.38 -0.66 -20.63
CA ALA A 170 4.31 0.33 -20.70
C ALA A 170 3.23 -0.03 -21.74
N LEU A 171 3.62 -0.70 -22.83
CA LEU A 171 2.71 -1.16 -23.88
C LEU A 171 1.71 -2.21 -23.39
N ALA A 172 1.99 -2.85 -22.26
CA ALA A 172 1.02 -3.73 -21.63
C ALA A 172 -0.18 -2.98 -21.01
N TYR A 173 -0.06 -1.67 -20.80
CA TYR A 173 -1.01 -0.84 -20.06
C TYR A 173 -1.60 0.27 -20.92
N THR A 174 -0.84 0.80 -21.87
CA THR A 174 -1.26 1.89 -22.76
C THR A 174 -0.64 1.75 -24.15
N PRO A 175 -1.38 2.04 -25.24
CA PRO A 175 -0.79 2.18 -26.57
C PRO A 175 0.01 3.48 -26.77
N PHE A 176 -0.12 4.44 -25.84
CA PHE A 176 0.48 5.78 -25.94
C PHE A 176 1.49 6.12 -24.81
N PRO A 177 2.49 5.26 -24.53
CA PRO A 177 3.44 5.52 -23.45
C PRO A 177 4.29 6.79 -23.64
N ALA A 178 4.62 7.18 -24.88
CA ALA A 178 5.38 8.40 -25.15
C ALA A 178 4.47 9.63 -25.13
N SER A 179 3.42 9.63 -25.96
CA SER A 179 2.54 10.79 -26.11
C SER A 179 1.85 11.13 -24.80
N VAL A 180 1.28 10.14 -24.10
CA VAL A 180 0.55 10.39 -22.87
C VAL A 180 1.48 10.45 -21.66
N CYS A 181 2.24 9.40 -21.36
CA CYS A 181 3.05 9.40 -20.13
C CYS A 181 4.27 10.32 -20.20
N GLY A 182 4.77 10.65 -21.40
CA GLY A 182 5.91 11.54 -21.59
C GLY A 182 5.57 13.03 -21.69
N TYR A 183 4.40 13.38 -22.23
CA TYR A 183 4.04 14.77 -22.55
C TYR A 183 2.72 15.26 -21.95
N LEU A 184 1.65 14.46 -22.02
CA LEU A 184 0.29 14.96 -21.79
C LEU A 184 -0.31 14.61 -20.42
N CYS A 185 0.22 13.59 -19.76
CA CYS A 185 -0.26 13.18 -18.44
C CYS A 185 0.12 14.23 -17.39
N PRO A 186 -0.77 14.56 -16.43
CA PRO A 186 -0.41 15.39 -15.28
C PRO A 186 0.43 14.62 -14.23
N ASN A 187 0.80 13.38 -14.53
CA ASN A 187 1.64 12.47 -13.74
C ASN A 187 1.14 12.28 -12.30
N LEU A 188 -0.11 11.83 -12.16
CA LEU A 188 -0.69 11.46 -10.86
C LEU A 188 0.17 10.43 -10.11
N CYS A 189 0.88 9.56 -10.83
CA CYS A 189 1.85 8.62 -10.25
C CYS A 189 3.05 9.31 -9.57
N MET A 190 3.48 10.47 -10.07
CA MET A 190 4.47 11.32 -9.42
C MET A 190 3.87 12.03 -8.21
N GLN A 191 2.63 12.50 -8.30
CA GLN A 191 1.88 13.14 -7.20
C GLN A 191 1.57 12.18 -6.03
N GLY A 192 1.41 10.89 -6.30
CA GLY A 192 1.29 9.84 -5.30
C GLY A 192 2.62 9.25 -4.83
N CYS A 193 3.77 9.75 -5.32
CA CYS A 193 5.07 9.15 -4.99
C CYS A 193 5.39 9.34 -3.50
N THR A 194 5.75 8.24 -2.82
CA THR A 194 6.14 8.22 -1.40
C THR A 194 7.23 9.23 -1.06
N ARG A 195 8.16 9.51 -2.00
CA ARG A 195 9.25 10.47 -1.83
C ARG A 195 8.77 11.87 -1.39
N GLN A 196 7.56 12.26 -1.79
CA GLN A 196 7.01 13.57 -1.42
C GLN A 196 6.67 13.71 0.07
N THR A 197 6.47 12.60 0.81
CA THR A 197 6.23 12.67 2.27
C THR A 197 7.43 13.27 3.01
N ALA A 198 8.63 13.11 2.45
CA ALA A 198 9.88 13.71 2.92
C ALA A 198 10.31 14.95 2.11
N ARG A 199 9.40 15.57 1.34
CA ARG A 199 9.67 16.72 0.45
C ARG A 199 10.79 16.49 -0.57
N MET A 200 11.07 15.22 -0.90
CA MET A 200 12.00 14.89 -1.99
C MET A 200 11.27 14.98 -3.33
N ILE A 201 12.00 15.29 -4.41
CA ILE A 201 11.42 15.25 -5.75
C ILE A 201 10.93 13.83 -6.08
N PRO A 202 9.73 13.65 -6.67
CA PRO A 202 9.24 12.34 -7.09
C PRO A 202 10.05 11.83 -8.28
N VAL A 203 10.19 10.50 -8.41
CA VAL A 203 10.86 9.90 -9.59
C VAL A 203 10.21 10.38 -10.89
N ASP A 204 11.01 10.86 -11.83
CA ASP A 204 10.54 11.51 -13.05
C ASP A 204 10.08 10.50 -14.12
N VAL A 205 8.78 10.25 -14.14
CA VAL A 205 8.14 9.35 -15.11
C VAL A 205 8.10 9.95 -16.52
N THR A 206 8.25 11.27 -16.67
CA THR A 206 8.17 11.93 -17.99
C THR A 206 9.35 11.54 -18.88
N GLN A 207 10.56 11.48 -18.33
CA GLN A 207 11.74 11.02 -19.08
C GLN A 207 11.58 9.59 -19.56
N LEU A 208 11.08 8.71 -18.68
CA LEU A 208 10.83 7.31 -19.00
C LEU A 208 9.67 7.15 -20.01
N GLY A 209 8.64 7.99 -19.91
CA GLY A 209 7.57 8.09 -20.91
C GLY A 209 8.12 8.46 -22.28
N LYS A 210 8.88 9.55 -22.38
CA LYS A 210 9.53 9.99 -23.63
C LYS A 210 10.44 8.92 -24.23
N ALA A 211 11.22 8.23 -23.41
CA ALA A 211 12.05 7.11 -23.84
C ALA A 211 11.23 5.96 -24.45
N SER A 212 9.93 5.85 -24.15
CA SER A 212 9.06 4.81 -24.69
C SER A 212 8.66 5.00 -26.15
N LEU A 213 9.13 6.06 -26.81
CA LEU A 213 9.04 6.19 -28.26
C LEU A 213 9.74 5.02 -28.97
N ARG A 214 10.84 4.50 -28.39
CA ARG A 214 11.59 3.34 -28.91
C ARG A 214 10.95 1.99 -28.58
N ALA A 215 9.83 1.97 -27.85
CA ALA A 215 9.22 0.73 -27.39
C ALA A 215 8.73 -0.12 -28.57
N LYS A 216 9.07 -1.40 -28.54
CA LYS A 216 8.81 -2.36 -29.62
C LYS A 216 7.43 -2.95 -29.48
N LEU A 217 6.74 -3.13 -30.61
CA LEU A 217 5.45 -3.80 -30.64
C LEU A 217 5.61 -5.21 -30.03
N PRO A 218 4.81 -5.61 -29.02
CA PRO A 218 4.89 -6.95 -28.48
C PRO A 218 4.40 -7.97 -29.51
N GLU A 219 4.88 -9.21 -29.40
CA GLU A 219 4.35 -10.31 -30.19
C GLU A 219 2.85 -10.50 -29.88
N LEU A 220 2.03 -10.46 -30.93
CA LEU A 220 0.59 -10.53 -30.79
C LEU A 220 0.11 -11.98 -31.01
N PRO A 221 -0.75 -12.52 -30.13
CA PRO A 221 -1.25 -13.88 -30.28
C PRO A 221 -2.11 -14.04 -31.56
N PRO A 222 -2.30 -15.28 -32.04
CA PRO A 222 -3.20 -15.57 -33.15
C PRO A 222 -4.64 -15.18 -32.82
N LEU A 223 -5.44 -14.92 -33.86
CA LEU A 223 -6.82 -14.51 -33.69
C LEU A 223 -7.68 -15.66 -33.16
N THR A 224 -8.51 -15.39 -32.15
CA THR A 224 -9.42 -16.38 -31.53
C THR A 224 -10.72 -16.57 -32.32
N GLY A 225 -10.92 -15.82 -33.41
CA GLY A 225 -12.18 -15.76 -34.17
C GLY A 225 -13.29 -14.92 -33.51
N LYS A 226 -13.02 -14.29 -32.35
CA LYS A 226 -13.95 -13.38 -31.67
C LYS A 226 -13.80 -11.96 -32.22
N ARG A 227 -14.92 -11.30 -32.49
CA ARG A 227 -14.97 -10.00 -33.17
C ARG A 227 -15.65 -8.95 -32.30
N ILE A 228 -15.00 -7.81 -32.13
CA ILE A 228 -15.50 -6.68 -31.35
C ILE A 228 -15.49 -5.42 -32.21
N ALA A 229 -16.63 -4.74 -32.28
CA ALA A 229 -16.73 -3.43 -32.93
C ALA A 229 -16.41 -2.33 -31.93
N VAL A 230 -15.52 -1.40 -32.29
CA VAL A 230 -15.10 -0.27 -31.45
C VAL A 230 -15.47 1.03 -32.16
N ILE A 231 -16.40 1.79 -31.59
CA ILE A 231 -16.94 3.02 -32.19
C ILE A 231 -16.21 4.21 -31.61
N GLY A 232 -15.32 4.80 -32.39
CA GLY A 232 -14.43 5.90 -32.02
C GLY A 232 -12.97 5.44 -32.01
N GLY A 233 -12.16 6.01 -32.89
CA GLY A 233 -10.72 5.85 -33.02
C GLY A 233 -9.93 6.85 -32.17
N GLY A 234 -10.51 7.33 -31.06
CA GLY A 234 -9.83 8.14 -30.06
C GLY A 234 -8.99 7.33 -29.08
N PRO A 235 -8.40 7.97 -28.05
CA PRO A 235 -7.49 7.29 -27.11
C PRO A 235 -8.12 6.12 -26.35
N SER A 236 -9.38 6.24 -25.92
CA SER A 236 -10.13 5.16 -25.26
C SER A 236 -10.40 4.00 -26.21
N GLY A 237 -10.88 4.28 -27.42
CA GLY A 237 -11.18 3.28 -28.44
C GLY A 237 -9.94 2.52 -28.91
N ILE A 238 -8.84 3.25 -29.15
CA ILE A 238 -7.54 2.62 -29.46
C ILE A 238 -7.05 1.79 -28.28
N SER A 239 -7.21 2.25 -27.03
CA SER A 239 -6.84 1.47 -25.84
C SER A 239 -7.60 0.15 -25.74
N VAL A 240 -8.93 0.15 -25.88
CA VAL A 240 -9.71 -1.10 -25.81
C VAL A 240 -9.36 -2.04 -26.97
N ALA A 241 -9.23 -1.51 -28.19
CA ALA A 241 -8.87 -2.31 -29.35
C ALA A 241 -7.46 -2.92 -29.22
N TRP A 242 -6.50 -2.13 -28.73
CA TRP A 242 -5.14 -2.58 -28.43
C TRP A 242 -5.12 -3.74 -27.42
N GLN A 243 -5.87 -3.60 -26.32
CA GLN A 243 -5.90 -4.61 -25.28
C GLN A 243 -6.61 -5.89 -25.75
N LEU A 244 -7.72 -5.78 -26.48
CA LEU A 244 -8.41 -6.92 -27.10
C LEU A 244 -7.51 -7.63 -28.11
N ARG A 245 -6.78 -6.87 -28.95
CA ARG A 245 -5.83 -7.45 -29.91
C ARG A 245 -4.71 -8.22 -29.22
N ARG A 246 -4.19 -7.71 -28.10
CA ARG A 246 -3.19 -8.38 -27.26
C ARG A 246 -3.71 -9.65 -26.57
N GLN A 247 -5.02 -9.77 -26.40
CA GLN A 247 -5.68 -11.00 -25.93
C GLN A 247 -5.98 -11.99 -27.07
N GLY A 248 -5.74 -11.59 -28.34
CA GLY A 248 -6.00 -12.42 -29.53
C GLY A 248 -7.37 -12.19 -30.15
N HIS A 249 -8.14 -11.19 -29.71
CA HIS A 249 -9.43 -10.89 -30.31
C HIS A 249 -9.30 -9.91 -31.48
N GLU A 250 -10.20 -10.01 -32.45
CA GLU A 250 -10.28 -9.07 -33.57
C GLU A 250 -11.07 -7.85 -33.14
N ALA A 251 -10.41 -6.70 -33.05
CA ALA A 251 -11.05 -5.41 -32.76
C ALA A 251 -11.07 -4.55 -34.03
N ILE A 252 -12.27 -4.12 -34.43
CA ILE A 252 -12.48 -3.33 -35.64
C ILE A 252 -12.93 -1.93 -35.22
N ILE A 253 -12.12 -0.92 -35.55
CA ILE A 253 -12.40 0.47 -35.18
C ILE A 253 -13.22 1.14 -36.28
N TYR A 254 -14.29 1.83 -35.88
CA TYR A 254 -15.11 2.69 -36.74
C TYR A 254 -14.96 4.14 -36.27
N ASP A 255 -14.57 5.05 -37.15
CA ASP A 255 -14.47 6.49 -36.84
C ASP A 255 -15.01 7.35 -37.98
N MET A 256 -15.65 8.46 -37.63
CA MET A 256 -16.15 9.47 -38.58
C MET A 256 -15.02 10.35 -39.16
N ARG A 257 -13.87 10.42 -38.50
CA ARG A 257 -12.71 11.20 -38.91
C ARG A 257 -11.88 10.46 -39.95
N PRO A 258 -11.07 11.19 -40.74
CA PRO A 258 -10.19 10.58 -41.74
C PRO A 258 -8.96 9.89 -41.15
N GLU A 259 -8.66 10.08 -39.86
CA GLU A 259 -7.45 9.58 -39.20
C GLU A 259 -7.73 9.19 -37.74
N LEU A 260 -6.91 8.28 -37.21
CA LEU A 260 -6.94 7.81 -35.83
C LEU A 260 -6.32 8.83 -34.84
N GLY A 261 -6.63 8.63 -33.56
CA GLY A 261 -6.06 9.34 -32.41
C GLY A 261 -7.00 10.39 -31.79
N GLY A 262 -8.15 10.65 -32.40
CA GLY A 262 -9.22 11.49 -31.84
C GLY A 262 -8.72 12.85 -31.37
N LYS A 263 -9.04 13.23 -30.11
CA LYS A 263 -8.64 14.52 -29.54
C LYS A 263 -7.11 14.72 -29.47
N ILE A 264 -6.32 13.65 -29.26
CA ILE A 264 -4.85 13.77 -29.20
C ILE A 264 -4.30 14.29 -30.53
N SER A 265 -4.71 13.68 -31.64
CA SER A 265 -4.27 14.10 -32.96
C SER A 265 -4.89 15.44 -33.38
N ALA A 266 -6.19 15.63 -33.13
CA ALA A 266 -6.93 16.73 -33.76
C ALA A 266 -6.94 18.05 -32.98
N MET A 267 -6.78 18.02 -31.65
CA MET A 267 -7.05 19.18 -30.79
C MET A 267 -5.85 19.61 -29.95
N ILE A 268 -4.97 18.68 -29.57
CA ILE A 268 -3.85 19.03 -28.69
C ILE A 268 -2.79 19.82 -29.46
N PRO A 269 -2.43 21.04 -29.03
CA PRO A 269 -1.47 21.90 -29.73
C PRO A 269 -0.05 21.33 -29.82
N ARG A 270 0.70 21.76 -30.84
CA ARG A 270 2.12 21.39 -31.06
C ARG A 270 3.05 21.87 -29.95
N SER A 271 2.68 22.94 -29.25
CA SER A 271 3.38 23.47 -28.08
C SER A 271 3.39 22.47 -26.92
N ARG A 272 2.37 21.60 -26.84
CA ARG A 272 2.22 20.59 -25.79
C ARG A 272 2.94 19.29 -26.11
N ILE A 273 2.85 18.86 -27.37
CA ILE A 273 3.44 17.60 -27.86
C ILE A 273 3.84 17.75 -29.34
N PRO A 274 5.05 17.32 -29.73
CA PRO A 274 5.43 17.27 -31.14
C PRO A 274 4.59 16.25 -31.93
N ASP A 275 4.14 16.62 -33.13
CA ASP A 275 3.30 15.74 -33.98
C ASP A 275 4.01 14.41 -34.31
N GLU A 276 5.33 14.44 -34.48
CA GLU A 276 6.17 13.24 -34.72
C GLU A 276 6.04 12.17 -33.64
N ILE A 277 5.82 12.56 -32.38
CA ILE A 277 5.62 11.62 -31.27
C ILE A 277 4.27 10.91 -31.42
N VAL A 278 3.22 11.67 -31.74
CA VAL A 278 1.87 11.13 -31.93
C VAL A 278 1.84 10.21 -33.16
N GLU A 279 2.43 10.64 -34.28
CA GLU A 279 2.46 9.85 -35.51
C GLU A 279 3.23 8.55 -35.36
N ALA A 280 4.36 8.55 -34.66
CA ALA A 280 5.12 7.33 -34.40
C ALA A 280 4.32 6.30 -33.60
N GLU A 281 3.59 6.73 -32.56
CA GLU A 281 2.76 5.80 -31.79
C GLU A 281 1.52 5.36 -32.55
N LEU A 282 0.91 6.23 -33.35
CA LEU A 282 -0.20 5.85 -34.22
C LEU A 282 0.24 4.89 -35.33
N ALA A 283 1.45 5.01 -35.85
CA ALA A 283 2.02 4.04 -36.79
C ALA A 283 2.11 2.64 -36.15
N ARG A 284 2.64 2.54 -34.92
CA ARG A 284 2.66 1.29 -34.15
C ARG A 284 1.25 0.76 -33.86
N VAL A 285 0.28 1.64 -33.60
CA VAL A 285 -1.12 1.26 -33.42
C VAL A 285 -1.69 0.66 -34.71
N ARG A 286 -1.44 1.27 -35.88
CA ARG A 286 -1.90 0.76 -37.19
C ARG A 286 -1.27 -0.60 -37.53
N GLU A 287 -0.01 -0.82 -37.14
CA GLU A 287 0.64 -2.13 -37.29
C GLU A 287 -0.05 -3.21 -36.44
N ALA A 288 -0.44 -2.88 -35.21
CA ALA A 288 -1.13 -3.80 -34.32
C ALA A 288 -2.61 -4.02 -34.70
N LEU A 289 -3.27 -2.98 -35.20
CA LEU A 289 -4.71 -2.91 -35.46
C LEU A 289 -4.98 -2.67 -36.95
N PRO A 290 -4.95 -3.73 -37.79
CA PRO A 290 -5.08 -3.58 -39.23
C PRO A 290 -6.50 -3.24 -39.69
N TYR A 291 -7.53 -3.49 -38.88
CA TYR A 291 -8.93 -3.31 -39.26
C TYR A 291 -9.51 -2.00 -38.73
N VAL A 292 -9.52 -0.98 -39.59
CA VAL A 292 -9.98 0.36 -39.25
C VAL A 292 -10.84 0.91 -40.39
N ASN A 293 -12.09 1.26 -40.08
CA ASN A 293 -13.05 1.89 -40.98
C ASN A 293 -13.16 3.37 -40.61
N LEU A 294 -12.58 4.23 -41.43
CA LEU A 294 -12.55 5.68 -41.23
C LEU A 294 -13.59 6.36 -42.12
N ARG A 295 -13.92 7.62 -41.81
CA ARG A 295 -14.94 8.42 -42.52
C ARG A 295 -16.33 7.80 -42.52
N GLN A 296 -16.65 7.03 -41.49
CA GLN A 296 -17.95 6.38 -41.34
C GLN A 296 -18.67 6.97 -40.13
N ARG A 297 -19.74 7.73 -40.39
CA ARG A 297 -20.69 8.14 -39.36
C ARG A 297 -21.73 7.03 -39.25
N LEU A 298 -21.86 6.46 -38.05
CA LEU A 298 -22.82 5.39 -37.78
C LEU A 298 -24.17 5.97 -37.35
N GLU A 299 -25.23 5.37 -37.85
CA GLU A 299 -26.62 5.59 -37.47
C GLU A 299 -27.13 4.45 -36.57
N LYS A 300 -28.34 4.59 -36.02
CA LYS A 300 -28.93 3.58 -35.13
C LYS A 300 -29.04 2.19 -35.80
N SER A 301 -29.42 2.15 -37.07
CA SER A 301 -29.51 0.91 -37.85
C SER A 301 -28.16 0.22 -38.00
N ASP A 302 -27.08 0.97 -38.16
CA ASP A 302 -25.73 0.39 -38.26
C ASP A 302 -25.33 -0.29 -36.96
N ILE A 303 -25.69 0.29 -35.80
CA ILE A 303 -25.41 -0.33 -34.50
C ILE A 303 -26.19 -1.63 -34.33
N GLU A 304 -27.43 -1.68 -34.79
CA GLU A 304 -28.26 -2.89 -34.78
C GLU A 304 -27.64 -3.99 -35.66
N GLU A 305 -27.16 -3.66 -36.86
CA GLU A 305 -26.44 -4.59 -37.72
C GLU A 305 -25.12 -5.08 -37.08
N LEU A 306 -24.32 -4.17 -36.52
CA LEU A 306 -23.09 -4.53 -35.80
C LEU A 306 -23.39 -5.45 -34.60
N ARG A 307 -24.54 -5.29 -33.94
CA ARG A 307 -24.92 -6.11 -32.78
C ARG A 307 -25.20 -7.57 -33.15
N GLU A 308 -25.65 -7.82 -34.39
CA GLU A 308 -25.84 -9.16 -34.94
C GLU A 308 -24.51 -9.77 -35.40
N GLY A 309 -23.64 -8.97 -36.04
CA GLY A 309 -22.39 -9.44 -36.64
C GLY A 309 -21.18 -9.57 -35.69
N PHE A 310 -21.24 -8.99 -34.50
CA PHE A 310 -20.13 -8.96 -33.53
C PHE A 310 -20.51 -9.59 -32.18
N ASP A 311 -19.51 -10.12 -31.48
CA ASP A 311 -19.69 -10.64 -30.12
C ASP A 311 -20.05 -9.49 -29.15
N PHE A 312 -19.32 -8.37 -29.26
CA PHE A 312 -19.51 -7.16 -28.45
C PHE A 312 -19.31 -5.87 -29.25
N ILE A 313 -19.90 -4.79 -28.74
CA ILE A 313 -19.69 -3.41 -29.23
C ILE A 313 -19.13 -2.56 -28.08
N VAL A 314 -18.14 -1.73 -28.38
CA VAL A 314 -17.59 -0.75 -27.43
C VAL A 314 -17.75 0.66 -27.98
N ILE A 315 -18.50 1.49 -27.26
CA ILE A 315 -18.76 2.88 -27.61
C ILE A 315 -17.71 3.78 -26.96
N ALA A 316 -16.88 4.40 -27.79
CA ALA A 316 -15.77 5.27 -27.42
C ALA A 316 -15.77 6.58 -28.25
N SER A 317 -16.97 7.07 -28.62
CA SER A 317 -17.17 8.23 -29.51
C SER A 317 -16.67 9.57 -28.95
N GLY A 318 -16.46 9.62 -27.64
CA GLY A 318 -16.08 10.80 -26.89
C GLY A 318 -17.19 11.87 -26.80
N ALA A 319 -16.87 12.97 -26.12
CA ALA A 319 -17.72 14.16 -26.06
C ALA A 319 -17.17 15.23 -27.02
N GLN A 320 -17.97 15.64 -28.00
CA GLN A 320 -17.56 16.56 -29.07
C GLN A 320 -18.52 17.75 -29.25
N ARG A 321 -19.75 17.65 -28.75
CA ARG A 321 -20.74 18.73 -28.86
C ARG A 321 -20.56 19.71 -27.71
N PRO A 322 -20.19 20.99 -27.98
CA PRO A 322 -19.94 21.96 -26.93
C PRO A 322 -21.21 22.34 -26.20
N ARG A 323 -21.12 22.55 -24.88
CA ARG A 323 -22.20 23.17 -24.11
C ARG A 323 -22.12 24.69 -24.22
N PHE A 324 -23.24 25.30 -24.55
CA PHE A 324 -23.41 26.75 -24.51
C PHE A 324 -24.25 27.17 -23.31
N LEU A 325 -23.90 28.31 -22.73
CA LEU A 325 -24.75 28.98 -21.76
C LEU A 325 -26.00 29.53 -22.48
N PRO A 326 -27.20 29.44 -21.88
CA PRO A 326 -28.44 29.95 -22.46
C PRO A 326 -28.55 31.47 -22.27
N ILE A 327 -27.56 32.22 -22.78
CA ILE A 327 -27.49 33.68 -22.68
C ILE A 327 -27.54 34.35 -24.06
N PRO A 328 -28.04 35.60 -24.16
CA PRO A 328 -28.00 36.37 -25.39
C PRO A 328 -26.57 36.57 -25.90
N GLY A 329 -26.37 36.53 -27.23
CA GLY A 329 -25.06 36.76 -27.85
C GLY A 329 -24.12 35.55 -27.85
N LYS A 330 -24.55 34.38 -27.37
CA LYS A 330 -23.72 33.16 -27.25
C LYS A 330 -23.08 32.72 -28.57
N GLU A 331 -23.70 33.04 -29.70
CA GLU A 331 -23.22 32.78 -31.06
C GLU A 331 -21.90 33.49 -31.41
N LYS A 332 -21.52 34.52 -30.64
CA LYS A 332 -20.23 35.21 -30.77
C LYS A 332 -19.08 34.48 -30.06
N MET A 333 -19.39 33.48 -29.24
CA MET A 333 -18.37 32.71 -28.52
C MET A 333 -17.79 31.63 -29.42
N VAL A 334 -16.48 31.40 -29.27
CA VAL A 334 -15.78 30.29 -29.94
C VAL A 334 -15.67 29.11 -28.97
N PRO A 335 -16.15 27.91 -29.31
CA PRO A 335 -15.92 26.72 -28.49
C PRO A 335 -14.43 26.41 -28.33
N ALA A 336 -13.98 26.09 -27.11
CA ALA A 336 -12.57 25.88 -26.83
C ALA A 336 -11.93 24.75 -27.66
N LEU A 337 -12.63 23.63 -27.85
CA LEU A 337 -12.13 22.53 -28.68
C LEU A 337 -12.01 22.92 -30.17
N GLU A 338 -12.91 23.77 -30.66
CA GLU A 338 -12.83 24.29 -32.02
C GLU A 338 -11.67 25.28 -32.16
N PHE A 339 -11.51 26.18 -31.20
CA PHE A 339 -10.39 27.11 -31.13
C PHE A 339 -9.06 26.36 -31.15
N LEU A 340 -8.88 25.35 -30.29
CA LEU A 340 -7.66 24.55 -30.21
C LEU A 340 -7.39 23.77 -31.52
N ARG A 341 -8.45 23.24 -32.16
CA ARG A 341 -8.33 22.62 -33.49
C ARG A 341 -7.81 23.62 -34.53
N MET A 342 -8.35 24.84 -34.54
CA MET A 342 -7.89 25.91 -35.44
C MET A 342 -6.45 26.34 -35.11
N CYS A 343 -6.06 26.39 -33.83
CA CYS A 343 -4.68 26.68 -33.41
C CYS A 343 -3.71 25.64 -33.97
N LYS A 344 -4.08 24.36 -33.90
CA LYS A 344 -3.28 23.26 -34.45
C LYS A 344 -3.16 23.33 -35.98
N ALA A 345 -4.25 23.69 -36.66
CA ALA A 345 -4.25 23.89 -38.11
C ALA A 345 -3.51 25.17 -38.56
N GLY A 346 -3.16 26.07 -37.64
CA GLY A 346 -2.57 27.37 -37.97
C GLY A 346 -3.58 28.40 -38.51
N GLU A 347 -4.88 28.16 -38.30
CA GLU A 347 -5.99 28.95 -38.83
C GLU A 347 -6.61 29.88 -37.78
N ALA A 348 -6.29 29.68 -36.49
CA ALA A 348 -6.85 30.47 -35.39
C ALA A 348 -6.38 31.92 -35.41
N LYS A 349 -7.31 32.81 -35.03
CA LYS A 349 -7.06 34.24 -34.81
C LYS A 349 -7.65 34.64 -33.48
N VAL A 350 -6.98 35.55 -32.78
CA VAL A 350 -7.45 36.14 -31.52
C VAL A 350 -7.27 37.64 -31.56
N GLY A 351 -8.14 38.37 -30.85
CA GLY A 351 -7.94 39.79 -30.56
C GLY A 351 -6.92 40.01 -29.44
N LYS A 352 -6.75 41.28 -29.02
CA LYS A 352 -5.79 41.64 -27.97
C LYS A 352 -6.29 41.24 -26.58
N ARG A 353 -7.60 41.34 -26.35
CA ARG A 353 -8.26 40.95 -25.10
C ARG A 353 -9.03 39.64 -25.29
N VAL A 354 -8.62 38.61 -24.56
CA VAL A 354 -9.23 37.28 -24.62
C VAL A 354 -9.86 36.94 -23.28
N LEU A 355 -11.12 36.50 -23.34
CA LEU A 355 -11.86 36.01 -22.19
C LEU A 355 -12.20 34.53 -22.40
N VAL A 356 -11.82 33.68 -21.45
CA VAL A 356 -12.19 32.26 -21.44
C VAL A 356 -13.22 32.02 -20.35
N ILE A 357 -14.38 31.48 -20.73
CA ILE A 357 -15.46 31.10 -19.83
C ILE A 357 -15.31 29.62 -19.49
N GLY A 358 -14.90 29.31 -18.27
CA GLY A 358 -14.53 27.98 -17.80
C GLY A 358 -13.03 27.86 -17.61
N ALA A 359 -12.57 27.77 -16.36
CA ALA A 359 -11.16 27.81 -15.97
C ALA A 359 -10.58 26.41 -15.67
N GLY A 360 -11.05 25.39 -16.39
CA GLY A 360 -10.48 24.03 -16.37
C GLY A 360 -9.20 23.89 -17.21
N ASN A 361 -8.64 22.68 -17.29
CA ASN A 361 -7.40 22.41 -18.06
C ASN A 361 -7.51 22.81 -19.54
N VAL A 362 -8.62 22.50 -20.20
CA VAL A 362 -8.87 22.89 -21.61
C VAL A 362 -8.93 24.42 -21.76
N GLY A 363 -9.52 25.13 -20.79
CA GLY A 363 -9.53 26.59 -20.78
C GLY A 363 -8.13 27.18 -20.61
N CYS A 364 -7.29 26.54 -19.80
CA CYS A 364 -5.89 26.92 -19.64
C CYS A 364 -5.06 26.69 -20.92
N ASP A 365 -5.29 25.57 -21.62
CA ASP A 365 -4.66 25.33 -22.93
C ASP A 365 -5.09 26.39 -23.95
N ALA A 366 -6.38 26.75 -23.98
CA ALA A 366 -6.88 27.80 -24.86
C ALA A 366 -6.26 29.17 -24.53
N ALA A 367 -6.08 29.48 -23.24
CA ALA A 367 -5.41 30.69 -22.78
C ALA A 367 -3.92 30.73 -23.21
N ALA A 368 -3.19 29.62 -23.04
CA ALA A 368 -1.79 29.53 -23.48
C ALA A 368 -1.64 29.69 -25.00
N GLU A 369 -2.52 29.08 -25.79
CA GLU A 369 -2.51 29.24 -27.24
C GLU A 369 -2.95 30.65 -27.68
N ALA A 370 -3.90 31.27 -27.00
CA ALA A 370 -4.28 32.66 -27.25
C ALA A 370 -3.09 33.61 -27.03
N HIS A 371 -2.30 33.40 -25.97
CA HIS A 371 -1.07 34.14 -25.73
C HIS A 371 -0.06 33.96 -26.87
N ARG A 372 0.15 32.71 -27.31
CA ARG A 372 1.04 32.39 -28.44
C ARG A 372 0.61 33.10 -29.74
N LEU A 373 -0.68 33.33 -29.92
CA LEU A 373 -1.25 34.03 -31.08
C LEU A 373 -1.26 35.57 -30.94
N GLY A 374 -0.74 36.11 -29.83
CA GLY A 374 -0.56 37.55 -29.64
C GLY A 374 -1.58 38.24 -28.74
N ALA A 375 -2.37 37.49 -27.96
CA ALA A 375 -3.22 38.10 -26.94
C ALA A 375 -2.39 38.79 -25.84
N GLU A 376 -2.74 40.04 -25.51
CA GLU A 376 -2.05 40.88 -24.52
C GLU A 376 -2.72 40.79 -23.14
N GLU A 377 -4.06 40.68 -23.10
CA GLU A 377 -4.82 40.55 -21.87
C GLU A 377 -5.67 39.27 -21.92
N ILE A 378 -5.41 38.36 -20.99
CA ILE A 378 -6.11 37.07 -20.93
C ILE A 378 -6.76 36.92 -19.56
N THR A 379 -8.08 36.72 -19.55
CA THR A 379 -8.84 36.48 -18.32
C THR A 379 -9.58 35.15 -18.45
N LEU A 380 -9.44 34.27 -17.45
CA LEU A 380 -10.27 33.09 -17.29
C LEU A 380 -11.27 33.34 -16.17
N ILE A 381 -12.54 33.05 -16.43
CA ILE A 381 -13.60 33.16 -15.44
C ILE A 381 -14.24 31.80 -15.17
N ASP A 382 -14.71 31.61 -13.94
CA ASP A 382 -15.45 30.42 -13.57
C ASP A 382 -16.51 30.75 -12.51
N ILE A 383 -17.56 29.92 -12.41
CA ILE A 383 -18.62 30.04 -11.40
C ILE A 383 -18.16 29.52 -10.03
N GLN A 384 -17.13 28.67 -10.02
CA GLN A 384 -16.56 28.04 -8.83
C GLN A 384 -15.04 28.21 -8.82
N GLU A 385 -14.38 27.73 -7.77
CA GLU A 385 -12.91 27.69 -7.76
C GLU A 385 -12.40 26.85 -8.95
N PRO A 386 -11.46 27.40 -9.77
CA PRO A 386 -10.94 26.70 -10.94
C PRO A 386 -10.40 25.31 -10.62
N LEU A 387 -10.95 24.29 -11.27
CA LEU A 387 -10.48 22.90 -11.16
C LEU A 387 -9.19 22.62 -11.96
N SER A 388 -8.62 23.63 -12.61
CA SER A 388 -7.37 23.48 -13.36
C SER A 388 -6.17 23.26 -12.43
N PHE A 389 -5.25 22.41 -12.88
CA PHE A 389 -4.05 22.04 -12.13
C PHE A 389 -2.92 21.67 -13.10
N GLY A 390 -1.77 21.29 -12.54
CA GLY A 390 -0.70 20.69 -13.34
C GLY A 390 0.02 21.69 -14.25
N LYS A 391 0.39 21.22 -15.44
CA LYS A 391 1.23 21.96 -16.39
C LYS A 391 0.40 23.03 -17.12
N GLU A 392 -0.83 22.68 -17.47
CA GLU A 392 -1.82 23.52 -18.15
C GLU A 392 -2.03 24.83 -17.39
N ARG A 393 -2.31 24.73 -16.08
CA ARG A 393 -2.49 25.91 -15.23
C ARG A 393 -1.23 26.76 -15.14
N LYS A 394 -0.06 26.15 -14.93
CA LYS A 394 1.23 26.86 -14.84
C LYS A 394 1.57 27.58 -16.14
N GLU A 395 1.26 26.99 -17.29
CA GLU A 395 1.47 27.62 -18.61
C GLU A 395 0.53 28.81 -18.81
N ALA A 396 -0.74 28.71 -18.41
CA ALA A 396 -1.67 29.84 -18.44
C ALA A 396 -1.23 30.98 -17.49
N GLU A 397 -0.80 30.66 -16.27
CA GLU A 397 -0.26 31.64 -15.32
C GLU A 397 1.02 32.31 -15.85
N ALA A 398 1.93 31.54 -16.46
CA ALA A 398 3.14 32.07 -17.08
C ALA A 398 2.85 32.95 -18.31
N ALA A 399 1.75 32.69 -19.01
CA ALA A 399 1.22 33.53 -20.08
C ALA A 399 0.54 34.82 -19.57
N GLY A 400 0.55 35.08 -18.26
CA GLY A 400 -0.05 36.27 -17.65
C GLY A 400 -1.58 36.20 -17.49
N ALA A 401 -2.16 35.00 -17.60
CA ALA A 401 -3.60 34.84 -17.51
C ALA A 401 -4.13 35.10 -16.09
N LYS A 402 -5.19 35.90 -15.99
CA LYS A 402 -5.83 36.26 -14.72
C LYS A 402 -7.05 35.38 -14.48
N PHE A 403 -7.14 34.77 -13.32
CA PHE A 403 -8.28 33.94 -12.93
C PHE A 403 -9.25 34.74 -12.07
N ARG A 404 -10.55 34.71 -12.38
CA ARG A 404 -11.60 35.36 -11.59
C ARG A 404 -12.76 34.40 -11.31
N TRP A 405 -13.13 34.28 -10.04
CA TRP A 405 -14.28 33.50 -9.59
C TRP A 405 -14.79 34.05 -8.25
N PRO A 406 -16.07 33.84 -7.90
CA PRO A 406 -17.14 33.35 -8.77
C PRO A 406 -17.61 34.44 -9.75
N CYS A 407 -17.83 34.09 -11.01
CA CYS A 407 -18.33 35.00 -12.04
C CYS A 407 -19.47 34.33 -12.82
N PHE A 408 -20.62 35.01 -12.92
CA PHE A 408 -21.81 34.50 -13.61
C PHE A 408 -22.11 35.34 -14.84
N SER A 409 -22.10 34.70 -16.02
CA SER A 409 -22.35 35.34 -17.31
C SER A 409 -23.84 35.69 -17.49
N LYS A 410 -24.14 36.90 -17.95
CA LYS A 410 -25.50 37.38 -18.25
C LYS A 410 -25.76 37.51 -19.75
N ALA A 411 -24.87 38.15 -20.50
CA ALA A 411 -24.99 38.32 -21.95
C ALA A 411 -23.62 38.59 -22.60
N VAL A 412 -23.48 38.25 -23.88
CA VAL A 412 -22.33 38.65 -24.70
C VAL A 412 -22.70 39.88 -25.53
N THR A 413 -21.93 40.94 -25.38
CA THR A 413 -22.12 42.22 -26.08
C THR A 413 -20.99 42.45 -27.10
N GLU A 414 -21.01 43.57 -27.83
CA GLU A 414 -19.88 43.99 -28.67
C GLU A 414 -18.65 44.41 -27.86
N GLU A 415 -18.85 44.85 -26.62
CA GLU A 415 -17.78 45.33 -25.74
C GLU A 415 -17.11 44.18 -24.96
N GLY A 416 -17.79 43.03 -24.82
CA GLY A 416 -17.28 41.85 -24.13
C GLY A 416 -18.36 41.01 -23.46
N LEU A 417 -18.12 40.56 -22.23
CA LEU A 417 -19.08 39.76 -21.46
C LEU A 417 -19.68 40.58 -20.32
N GLU A 418 -21.00 40.74 -20.32
CA GLU A 418 -21.74 41.29 -19.19
C GLU A 418 -21.98 40.20 -18.12
N LEU A 419 -21.61 40.47 -16.87
CA LEU A 419 -21.87 39.63 -15.72
C LEU A 419 -23.24 39.94 -15.11
N THR A 420 -23.78 39.03 -14.29
CA THR A 420 -25.04 39.25 -13.54
C THR A 420 -24.94 40.40 -12.53
N THR A 421 -23.72 40.79 -12.14
CA THR A 421 -23.44 41.94 -11.28
C THR A 421 -23.61 43.28 -12.00
N GLY A 422 -23.74 43.29 -13.33
CA GLY A 422 -23.74 44.48 -14.18
C GLY A 422 -22.35 44.94 -14.62
N GLU A 423 -21.28 44.29 -14.16
CA GLU A 423 -19.92 44.52 -14.66
C GLU A 423 -19.77 43.96 -16.08
N VAL A 424 -19.12 44.71 -16.97
CA VAL A 424 -18.72 44.23 -18.30
C VAL A 424 -17.22 43.93 -18.29
N ILE A 425 -16.85 42.70 -18.61
CA ILE A 425 -15.46 42.30 -18.83
C ILE A 425 -15.14 42.53 -20.31
N PRO A 426 -14.25 43.49 -20.65
CA PRO A 426 -13.93 43.78 -22.04
C PRO A 426 -13.20 42.62 -22.71
N ALA A 427 -13.66 42.21 -23.89
CA ALA A 427 -13.06 41.09 -24.62
C ALA A 427 -13.30 41.23 -26.12
N ASP A 428 -12.23 41.04 -26.91
CA ASP A 428 -12.30 41.00 -28.37
C ASP A 428 -12.57 39.57 -28.87
N THR A 429 -12.21 38.57 -28.06
CA THR A 429 -12.45 37.15 -28.35
C THR A 429 -12.92 36.46 -27.09
N ILE A 430 -14.06 35.79 -27.17
CA ILE A 430 -14.64 35.04 -26.05
C ILE A 430 -14.62 33.56 -26.39
N ILE A 431 -13.90 32.79 -25.59
CA ILE A 431 -13.78 31.34 -25.73
C ILE A 431 -14.63 30.68 -24.66
N ILE A 432 -15.45 29.69 -25.03
CA ILE A 432 -16.29 28.95 -24.08
C ILE A 432 -15.75 27.52 -23.86
N SER A 433 -15.51 27.18 -22.61
CA SER A 433 -14.93 25.91 -22.14
C SER A 433 -15.69 25.34 -20.92
N VAL A 434 -17.02 25.37 -20.96
CA VAL A 434 -17.89 24.88 -19.86
C VAL A 434 -18.24 23.38 -19.96
N GLY A 435 -17.48 22.64 -20.76
CA GLY A 435 -17.61 21.20 -20.98
C GLY A 435 -18.36 20.82 -22.26
N ASP A 436 -18.18 19.56 -22.64
CA ASP A 436 -18.77 18.97 -23.85
C ASP A 436 -19.70 17.81 -23.48
N VAL A 437 -20.60 17.48 -24.40
CA VAL A 437 -21.44 16.28 -24.31
C VAL A 437 -21.22 15.37 -25.51
N PRO A 438 -21.40 14.06 -25.35
CA PRO A 438 -21.43 13.15 -26.48
C PRO A 438 -22.67 13.38 -27.36
N GLU A 439 -22.52 13.07 -28.64
CA GLU A 439 -23.63 12.85 -29.56
C GLU A 439 -24.06 11.39 -29.41
N LEU A 440 -25.33 11.15 -29.08
CA LEU A 440 -25.84 9.82 -28.69
C LEU A 440 -27.01 9.35 -29.57
N ASP A 441 -27.32 10.05 -30.65
CA ASP A 441 -28.51 9.79 -31.49
C ASP A 441 -28.44 8.44 -32.22
N PHE A 442 -27.24 7.85 -32.32
CA PHE A 442 -27.00 6.53 -32.90
C PHE A 442 -27.22 5.37 -31.92
N LEU A 443 -27.50 5.63 -30.64
CA LEU A 443 -27.66 4.57 -29.65
C LEU A 443 -28.97 3.79 -29.84
N PRO A 444 -28.97 2.47 -29.62
CA PRO A 444 -30.19 1.69 -29.53
C PRO A 444 -30.95 2.02 -28.24
N GLU A 445 -32.25 1.76 -28.22
CA GLU A 445 -33.12 1.99 -27.05
C GLU A 445 -32.75 1.14 -25.83
N SER A 446 -32.00 0.05 -26.03
CA SER A 446 -31.50 -0.80 -24.96
C SER A 446 -30.40 -0.14 -24.11
N VAL A 447 -29.84 0.99 -24.54
CA VAL A 447 -28.76 1.70 -23.83
C VAL A 447 -29.32 2.91 -23.07
N GLU A 448 -29.30 2.83 -21.74
CA GLU A 448 -29.71 3.91 -20.85
C GLU A 448 -28.71 5.07 -20.88
N THR A 449 -29.24 6.29 -20.83
CA THR A 449 -28.44 7.52 -20.69
C THR A 449 -28.87 8.29 -19.46
N GLU A 450 -27.92 8.99 -18.82
CA GLU A 450 -28.17 9.84 -17.67
C GLU A 450 -27.44 11.17 -17.87
N ARG A 451 -28.17 12.29 -17.74
CA ARG A 451 -27.63 13.66 -17.85
C ARG A 451 -26.81 13.91 -19.14
N GLY A 452 -27.19 13.24 -20.24
CA GLY A 452 -26.53 13.35 -21.54
C GLY A 452 -25.27 12.51 -21.70
N PHE A 453 -25.02 11.54 -20.83
CA PHE A 453 -23.92 10.56 -20.93
C PHE A 453 -24.47 9.13 -20.88
N ILE A 454 -23.70 8.15 -21.37
CA ILE A 454 -24.09 6.74 -21.30
C ILE A 454 -23.91 6.20 -19.88
N LYS A 455 -24.93 5.55 -19.34
CA LYS A 455 -24.87 4.92 -18.02
C LYS A 455 -24.20 3.55 -18.12
N VAL A 456 -23.26 3.29 -17.22
CA VAL A 456 -22.50 2.03 -17.18
C VAL A 456 -22.29 1.53 -15.74
N ASN A 457 -21.98 0.25 -15.60
CA ASN A 457 -21.49 -0.33 -14.35
C ASN A 457 -19.97 -0.12 -14.15
N GLU A 458 -19.41 -0.67 -13.07
CA GLU A 458 -17.98 -0.57 -12.72
C GLU A 458 -17.02 -1.19 -13.75
N HIS A 459 -17.53 -2.04 -14.64
CA HIS A 459 -16.80 -2.66 -15.74
C HIS A 459 -17.06 -1.99 -17.09
N TYR A 460 -17.70 -0.82 -17.10
CA TYR A 460 -18.05 -0.06 -18.30
C TYR A 460 -19.07 -0.74 -19.23
N GLN A 461 -19.80 -1.74 -18.71
CA GLN A 461 -20.90 -2.36 -19.44
C GLN A 461 -22.17 -1.51 -19.30
N THR A 462 -22.91 -1.34 -20.39
CA THR A 462 -24.16 -0.60 -20.42
C THR A 462 -25.35 -1.46 -19.93
N SER A 463 -26.57 -0.93 -19.99
CA SER A 463 -27.79 -1.70 -19.78
C SER A 463 -28.00 -2.80 -20.84
N ASP A 464 -27.38 -2.69 -22.02
CA ASP A 464 -27.32 -3.78 -22.99
C ASP A 464 -26.08 -4.65 -22.72
N PRO A 465 -26.25 -5.96 -22.47
CA PRO A 465 -25.13 -6.83 -22.11
C PRO A 465 -24.07 -6.99 -23.21
N LYS A 466 -24.43 -6.73 -24.48
CA LYS A 466 -23.49 -6.76 -25.62
C LYS A 466 -22.74 -5.45 -25.82
N ILE A 467 -23.13 -4.37 -25.14
CA ILE A 467 -22.59 -3.03 -25.38
C ILE A 467 -21.86 -2.51 -24.15
N PHE A 468 -20.62 -2.07 -24.36
CA PHE A 468 -19.79 -1.35 -23.40
C PHE A 468 -19.64 0.10 -23.85
N ALA A 469 -19.39 1.02 -22.92
CA ALA A 469 -19.11 2.42 -23.23
C ALA A 469 -17.98 2.97 -22.36
N ILE A 470 -17.03 3.71 -22.95
CA ILE A 470 -15.80 4.15 -22.27
C ILE A 470 -15.39 5.57 -22.67
N GLY A 471 -14.56 6.20 -21.83
CA GLY A 471 -14.02 7.54 -22.06
C GLY A 471 -15.07 8.64 -21.90
N ASP A 472 -14.87 9.75 -22.61
CA ASP A 472 -15.68 10.96 -22.48
C ASP A 472 -17.17 10.78 -22.79
N THR A 473 -17.57 9.69 -23.48
CA THR A 473 -18.98 9.35 -23.73
C THR A 473 -19.72 8.95 -22.45
N VAL A 474 -19.01 8.42 -21.45
CA VAL A 474 -19.56 8.07 -20.14
C VAL A 474 -19.35 9.20 -19.14
N ARG A 475 -18.14 9.75 -19.10
CA ARG A 475 -17.79 10.85 -18.19
C ARG A 475 -16.53 11.54 -18.69
N LEU A 476 -16.53 12.87 -18.69
CA LEU A 476 -15.33 13.66 -18.96
C LEU A 476 -14.23 13.34 -17.94
N GLY A 477 -12.98 13.25 -18.40
CA GLY A 477 -11.84 12.96 -17.53
C GLY A 477 -10.49 13.20 -18.21
N LEU A 478 -9.42 12.67 -17.61
CA LEU A 478 -8.09 12.73 -18.17
C LEU A 478 -7.91 11.70 -19.29
N LEU A 479 -6.92 11.91 -20.17
CA LEU A 479 -6.54 10.91 -21.18
C LEU A 479 -6.23 9.54 -20.56
N THR A 480 -5.58 9.54 -19.40
CA THR A 480 -5.26 8.30 -18.67
C THR A 480 -6.51 7.59 -18.14
N ASP A 481 -7.56 8.33 -17.78
CA ASP A 481 -8.84 7.73 -17.37
C ASP A 481 -9.51 7.04 -18.55
N ALA A 482 -9.51 7.68 -19.72
CA ALA A 482 -10.05 7.13 -20.96
C ALA A 482 -9.28 5.87 -21.40
N ILE A 483 -7.94 5.89 -21.33
CA ILE A 483 -7.10 4.73 -21.65
C ILE A 483 -7.31 3.60 -20.63
N GLY A 484 -7.36 3.94 -19.33
CA GLY A 484 -7.61 2.99 -18.25
C GLY A 484 -8.98 2.32 -18.35
N ALA A 485 -10.01 3.08 -18.72
CA ALA A 485 -11.35 2.55 -19.01
C ALA A 485 -11.33 1.51 -20.13
N GLY A 486 -10.61 1.79 -21.23
CA GLY A 486 -10.43 0.85 -22.33
C GLY A 486 -9.77 -0.46 -21.89
N ARG A 487 -8.76 -0.40 -21.03
CA ARG A 487 -8.10 -1.58 -20.47
C ARG A 487 -9.04 -2.42 -19.60
N LYS A 488 -9.80 -1.77 -18.70
CA LYS A 488 -10.76 -2.44 -17.82
C LYS A 488 -11.89 -3.10 -18.60
N ALA A 489 -12.45 -2.40 -19.59
CA ALA A 489 -13.49 -2.94 -20.47
C ALA A 489 -12.97 -4.14 -21.29
N ALA A 490 -11.78 -4.02 -21.90
CA ALA A 490 -11.17 -5.14 -22.63
C ALA A 490 -10.90 -6.35 -21.72
N GLY A 491 -10.44 -6.13 -20.48
CA GLY A 491 -10.27 -7.20 -19.50
C GLY A 491 -11.58 -7.95 -19.26
N LYS A 492 -12.66 -7.21 -18.97
CA LYS A 492 -13.98 -7.81 -18.74
C LYS A 492 -14.53 -8.55 -19.96
N ILE A 493 -14.38 -7.98 -21.16
CA ILE A 493 -14.79 -8.63 -22.41
C ILE A 493 -14.02 -9.94 -22.61
N GLY A 494 -12.70 -9.93 -22.41
CA GLY A 494 -11.86 -11.13 -22.48
C GLY A 494 -12.26 -12.20 -21.47
N ASP A 495 -12.59 -11.81 -20.23
CA ASP A 495 -13.09 -12.73 -19.21
C ASP A 495 -14.40 -13.41 -19.66
N ILE A 496 -15.36 -12.62 -20.18
CA ILE A 496 -16.64 -13.15 -20.68
C ILE A 496 -16.42 -14.10 -21.87
N LEU A 497 -15.57 -13.71 -22.83
CA LEU A 497 -15.31 -14.50 -24.03
C LEU A 497 -14.57 -15.80 -23.74
N SER A 498 -13.70 -15.81 -22.73
CA SER A 498 -12.93 -17.00 -22.35
C SER A 498 -13.70 -17.97 -21.45
N GLY A 499 -14.89 -17.59 -20.96
CA GLY A 499 -15.69 -18.41 -20.06
C GLY A 499 -15.03 -18.68 -18.71
N LYS A 500 -13.96 -17.95 -18.38
CA LYS A 500 -13.31 -18.05 -17.07
C LYS A 500 -14.23 -17.40 -16.05
N GLU A 501 -14.54 -18.11 -14.96
CA GLU A 501 -15.03 -17.45 -13.75
C GLU A 501 -14.04 -16.33 -13.42
N VAL A 502 -14.57 -15.12 -13.18
CA VAL A 502 -13.77 -13.96 -12.81
C VAL A 502 -12.93 -14.37 -11.61
N GLN A 503 -11.64 -14.66 -11.84
CA GLN A 503 -10.71 -14.71 -10.73
C GLN A 503 -10.67 -13.28 -10.22
N VAL A 504 -11.41 -13.04 -9.14
CA VAL A 504 -11.27 -11.82 -8.34
C VAL A 504 -9.85 -11.88 -7.78
N CYS A 505 -8.88 -11.45 -8.58
CA CYS A 505 -7.58 -11.07 -8.07
C CYS A 505 -7.89 -9.96 -7.06
N PRO A 506 -7.63 -10.17 -5.76
CA PRO A 506 -7.87 -9.13 -4.79
C PRO A 506 -7.09 -7.91 -5.27
N SER A 507 -7.78 -6.79 -5.49
CA SER A 507 -7.09 -5.55 -5.82
C SER A 507 -6.11 -5.28 -4.68
N ARG A 508 -4.81 -5.36 -4.96
CA ARG A 508 -3.78 -5.15 -3.94
C ARG A 508 -4.02 -3.78 -3.31
N SER A 509 -4.17 -3.74 -2.00
CA SER A 509 -4.25 -2.47 -1.30
C SER A 509 -2.94 -1.71 -1.47
N MET A 510 -3.03 -0.38 -1.44
CA MET A 510 -1.84 0.47 -1.48
C MET A 510 -1.00 0.22 -0.23
N ILE A 511 0.32 0.11 -0.38
CA ILE A 511 1.22 0.07 0.77
C ILE A 511 1.14 1.39 1.56
N ASP A 512 1.12 1.29 2.88
CA ASP A 512 1.21 2.45 3.76
C ASP A 512 2.56 3.17 3.57
N TYR A 513 2.53 4.50 3.41
CA TYR A 513 3.73 5.32 3.24
C TYR A 513 4.75 5.13 4.37
N THR A 514 4.30 4.88 5.60
CA THR A 514 5.14 4.72 6.80
C THR A 514 6.00 3.45 6.79
N ARG A 515 5.63 2.45 5.99
CA ARG A 515 6.41 1.21 5.81
C ARG A 515 7.67 1.43 4.96
N VAL A 516 7.69 2.46 4.12
CA VAL A 516 8.81 2.76 3.21
C VAL A 516 9.80 3.68 3.91
N LYS A 517 11.09 3.30 3.89
CA LYS A 517 12.17 4.08 4.51
C LYS A 517 12.93 4.88 3.46
N LEU A 518 12.91 6.20 3.60
CA LEU A 518 13.46 7.14 2.62
C LEU A 518 14.89 7.58 2.94
N GLU A 519 15.41 7.20 4.10
CA GLU A 519 16.74 7.56 4.63
C GLU A 519 17.89 7.08 3.74
N TYR A 520 17.61 6.13 2.83
CA TYR A 520 18.56 5.58 1.87
C TYR A 520 18.70 6.40 0.58
N PHE A 521 17.91 7.47 0.41
CA PHE A 521 17.85 8.26 -0.83
C PHE A 521 18.30 9.69 -0.60
N ASP A 522 18.85 10.34 -1.64
CA ASP A 522 19.42 11.68 -1.51
C ASP A 522 18.30 12.75 -1.52
N PRO A 523 18.07 13.47 -0.40
CA PRO A 523 17.05 14.53 -0.34
C PRO A 523 17.48 15.82 -1.05
N ARG A 524 18.77 15.96 -1.39
CA ARG A 524 19.32 17.21 -1.95
C ARG A 524 19.11 17.31 -3.46
N LEU A 525 18.71 16.22 -4.12
CA LEU A 525 18.45 16.20 -5.54
C LEU A 525 17.24 17.07 -5.88
N SER A 526 17.46 18.07 -6.75
CA SER A 526 16.42 18.93 -7.31
C SER A 526 16.00 18.51 -8.72
N VAL A 527 16.85 17.76 -9.44
CA VAL A 527 16.62 17.22 -10.79
C VAL A 527 17.33 15.87 -10.91
N PHE A 528 16.83 14.98 -11.77
CA PHE A 528 17.52 13.75 -12.14
C PHE A 528 18.25 13.89 -13.47
N ASP A 529 19.51 13.44 -13.48
CA ASP A 529 20.35 13.35 -14.68
C ASP A 529 20.11 12.01 -15.38
N GLY A 530 18.96 11.89 -16.04
CA GLY A 530 18.57 10.70 -16.82
C GLY A 530 17.82 9.62 -16.05
N ILE A 531 17.42 8.59 -16.80
CA ILE A 531 16.55 7.51 -16.32
C ILE A 531 17.26 6.60 -15.32
N GLU A 532 18.56 6.40 -15.45
CA GLU A 532 19.39 5.57 -14.57
C GLU A 532 19.54 6.24 -13.19
N SER A 533 19.86 7.53 -13.18
CA SER A 533 19.91 8.34 -11.96
C SER A 533 18.57 8.32 -11.23
N CYS A 534 17.48 8.53 -11.97
CA CYS A 534 16.12 8.46 -11.43
C CYS A 534 15.77 7.07 -10.86
N ALA A 535 16.11 5.99 -11.58
CA ALA A 535 15.84 4.62 -11.17
C ALA A 535 16.53 4.26 -9.85
N SER A 536 17.77 4.74 -9.65
CA SER A 536 18.54 4.53 -8.42
C SER A 536 17.82 5.09 -7.18
N GLN A 537 17.10 6.20 -7.37
CA GLN A 537 16.38 6.95 -6.34
C GLN A 537 14.94 6.47 -6.12
N CYS A 538 14.46 5.49 -6.90
CA CYS A 538 13.17 4.86 -6.70
C CYS A 538 13.19 3.88 -5.52
N SER A 539 12.31 4.07 -4.53
CA SER A 539 12.23 3.23 -3.34
C SER A 539 11.61 1.84 -3.57
N SER A 540 10.97 1.60 -4.71
CA SER A 540 10.27 0.34 -5.02
C SER A 540 9.24 -0.05 -3.96
N CYS A 541 8.38 0.89 -3.57
CA CYS A 541 7.39 0.70 -2.52
C CYS A 541 6.56 -0.56 -2.75
N GLY A 542 6.53 -1.48 -1.78
CA GLY A 542 5.78 -2.74 -1.87
C GLY A 542 6.46 -3.86 -2.67
N THR A 543 7.64 -3.62 -3.25
CA THR A 543 8.38 -4.61 -4.06
C THR A 543 9.85 -4.62 -3.68
N CYS A 544 10.39 -5.81 -3.41
CA CYS A 544 11.79 -6.00 -3.04
C CYS A 544 12.71 -5.48 -4.15
N ARG A 545 13.73 -4.71 -3.78
CA ARG A 545 14.73 -4.15 -4.71
C ARG A 545 16.06 -4.90 -4.74
N ASP A 546 16.11 -6.08 -4.11
CA ASP A 546 17.28 -6.95 -4.01
C ASP A 546 18.55 -6.24 -3.47
N CYS A 547 18.40 -5.41 -2.43
CA CYS A 547 19.49 -4.58 -1.90
C CYS A 547 20.38 -5.26 -0.84
N GLY A 548 20.04 -6.46 -0.37
CA GLY A 548 20.82 -7.17 0.67
C GLY A 548 20.80 -6.56 2.08
N ILE A 549 20.11 -5.43 2.30
CA ILE A 549 20.07 -4.73 3.61
C ILE A 549 19.54 -5.66 4.72
N CYS A 550 18.47 -6.41 4.45
CA CYS A 550 17.89 -7.33 5.43
C CYS A 550 18.81 -8.49 5.80
N GLU A 551 19.66 -8.96 4.89
CA GLU A 551 20.67 -9.99 5.18
C GLU A 551 21.78 -9.38 6.03
N THR A 552 22.24 -8.19 5.65
CA THR A 552 23.37 -7.51 6.31
C THR A 552 23.04 -7.03 7.72
N ILE A 553 21.81 -6.55 7.96
CA ILE A 553 21.41 -6.04 9.28
C ILE A 553 20.97 -7.14 10.25
N CYS A 554 20.80 -8.38 9.77
CA CYS A 554 20.34 -9.48 10.61
C CYS A 554 21.46 -9.90 11.59
N PRO A 555 21.30 -9.72 12.90
CA PRO A 555 22.36 -10.02 13.87
C PRO A 555 22.72 -11.52 13.89
N GLU A 556 21.72 -12.38 13.64
CA GLU A 556 21.87 -13.84 13.68
C GLU A 556 22.12 -14.45 12.29
N SER A 557 22.27 -13.62 11.25
CA SER A 557 22.38 -14.10 9.85
C SER A 557 21.26 -15.10 9.48
N ALA A 558 20.05 -14.83 9.95
CA ALA A 558 18.88 -15.69 9.78
C ALA A 558 18.16 -15.47 8.45
N ILE A 559 18.48 -14.42 7.70
CA ILE A 559 17.84 -14.13 6.40
C ILE A 559 18.80 -14.53 5.28
N SER A 560 18.27 -15.23 4.29
CA SER A 560 19.03 -15.63 3.10
C SER A 560 18.20 -15.45 1.84
N ARG A 561 18.87 -15.00 0.77
CA ARG A 561 18.27 -14.98 -0.57
C ARG A 561 18.27 -16.38 -1.18
N GLN A 562 17.09 -16.86 -1.58
CA GLN A 562 16.91 -18.12 -2.32
C GLN A 562 16.42 -17.83 -3.73
N SER A 563 16.83 -18.62 -4.72
CA SER A 563 16.34 -18.52 -6.09
C SER A 563 15.81 -19.88 -6.52
N PRO A 564 14.49 -20.04 -6.75
CA PRO A 564 13.97 -21.23 -7.41
C PRO A 564 14.68 -21.50 -8.74
N ALA A 565 14.73 -22.78 -9.13
CA ALA A 565 15.50 -23.29 -10.28
C ALA A 565 15.23 -22.59 -11.63
N ASN A 566 14.16 -21.79 -11.73
CA ASN A 566 13.75 -21.07 -12.93
C ASN A 566 14.42 -19.68 -13.09
N GLY A 567 15.28 -19.24 -12.16
CA GLY A 567 16.25 -18.15 -12.35
C GLY A 567 15.73 -16.70 -12.42
N VAL A 568 14.41 -16.48 -12.54
CA VAL A 568 13.83 -15.12 -12.67
C VAL A 568 13.21 -14.60 -11.36
N GLU A 569 12.80 -15.50 -10.47
CA GLU A 569 12.23 -15.15 -9.18
C GLU A 569 13.18 -15.52 -8.05
N TYR A 570 13.22 -14.69 -7.01
CA TYR A 570 13.97 -14.93 -5.79
C TYR A 570 13.05 -14.68 -4.59
N GLU A 571 13.41 -15.26 -3.47
CA GLU A 571 12.72 -15.10 -2.20
C GLU A 571 13.72 -14.79 -1.09
N MET A 572 13.32 -13.94 -0.15
CA MET A 572 14.09 -13.74 1.08
C MET A 572 13.50 -14.64 2.16
N VAL A 573 14.23 -15.69 2.51
CA VAL A 573 13.77 -16.71 3.45
C VAL A 573 14.38 -16.47 4.83
N VAL A 574 13.56 -16.65 5.86
CA VAL A 574 13.94 -16.53 7.27
C VAL A 574 14.15 -17.94 7.85
N ASP A 575 15.35 -18.23 8.35
CA ASP A 575 15.67 -19.44 9.09
C ASP A 575 15.05 -19.36 10.51
N PRO A 576 14.05 -20.21 10.81
CA PRO A 576 13.36 -20.14 12.09
C PRO A 576 14.26 -20.51 13.27
N GLU A 577 15.28 -21.32 13.09
CA GLU A 577 16.16 -21.77 14.18
C GLU A 577 17.14 -20.68 14.62
N LYS A 578 17.43 -19.73 13.73
CA LYS A 578 18.32 -18.59 14.00
C LYS A 578 17.56 -17.31 14.31
N CYS A 579 16.38 -17.11 13.72
CA CYS A 579 15.69 -15.82 13.84
C CYS A 579 15.12 -15.62 15.25
N ILE A 580 15.49 -14.48 15.85
CA ILE A 580 15.08 -14.08 17.20
C ILE A 580 13.88 -13.11 17.23
N GLY A 581 13.28 -12.82 16.08
CA GLY A 581 12.09 -11.97 16.00
C GLY A 581 12.32 -10.48 16.35
N CYS A 582 13.55 -9.96 16.20
CA CYS A 582 13.90 -8.59 16.59
C CYS A 582 13.35 -7.49 15.67
N GLY A 583 12.93 -7.83 14.44
CA GLY A 583 12.30 -6.88 13.51
C GLY A 583 13.25 -5.90 12.79
N PHE A 584 14.58 -6.03 12.93
CA PHE A 584 15.51 -5.12 12.22
C PHE A 584 15.34 -5.14 10.69
N CYS A 585 15.03 -6.31 10.10
CA CYS A 585 14.72 -6.42 8.68
C CYS A 585 13.50 -5.59 8.26
N ALA A 586 12.45 -5.56 9.10
CA ALA A 586 11.27 -4.72 8.89
C ALA A 586 11.58 -3.24 9.10
N GLY A 587 12.30 -2.90 10.17
CA GLY A 587 12.68 -1.53 10.49
C GLY A 587 13.60 -0.87 9.45
N ALA A 588 14.47 -1.64 8.81
CA ALA A 588 15.46 -1.14 7.86
C ALA A 588 15.06 -1.27 6.39
N CYS A 589 13.96 -1.95 6.05
CA CYS A 589 13.61 -2.19 4.65
C CYS A 589 13.26 -0.88 3.91
N PRO A 590 14.00 -0.47 2.85
CA PRO A 590 13.65 0.73 2.08
C PRO A 590 12.31 0.60 1.34
N CYS A 591 11.90 -0.62 1.03
CA CYS A 591 10.73 -0.91 0.19
C CYS A 591 9.46 -1.16 1.01
N GLY A 592 9.59 -1.38 2.32
CA GLY A 592 8.49 -1.75 3.20
C GLY A 592 7.92 -3.15 2.99
N VAL A 593 8.67 -4.08 2.38
CA VAL A 593 8.22 -5.46 2.09
C VAL A 593 8.38 -6.43 3.24
N TRP A 594 9.06 -6.04 4.31
CA TRP A 594 9.13 -6.84 5.53
C TRP A 594 8.08 -6.36 6.50
N ASP A 595 7.33 -7.28 7.07
CA ASP A 595 6.44 -7.05 8.22
C ASP A 595 6.83 -7.96 9.38
N LEU A 596 6.32 -7.66 10.58
CA LEU A 596 6.60 -8.40 11.79
C LEU A 596 5.27 -8.85 12.41
N VAL A 597 4.97 -10.14 12.30
CA VAL A 597 3.72 -10.74 12.81
C VAL A 597 3.98 -11.53 14.09
N GLU A 598 2.96 -11.73 14.92
CA GLU A 598 3.06 -12.61 16.09
C GLU A 598 3.34 -14.05 15.64
N ASN A 599 4.18 -14.74 16.40
CA ASN A 599 4.49 -16.14 16.16
C ASN A 599 3.27 -17.01 16.51
N GLU A 600 3.04 -18.06 15.73
CA GLU A 600 1.93 -18.98 16.01
C GLU A 600 2.14 -19.66 17.37
N SER A 601 1.07 -19.69 18.18
CA SER A 601 1.07 -20.41 19.44
C SER A 601 1.10 -21.92 19.19
N ILE A 602 1.59 -22.67 20.18
CA ILE A 602 1.60 -24.14 20.15
C ILE A 602 0.17 -24.73 20.28
N GLU A 603 -0.82 -23.90 20.64
CA GLU A 603 -2.22 -24.29 20.89
C GLU A 603 -3.07 -24.49 19.64
#